data_AF-A0A2N9N1J5-F1
#
_entry.id   AF-A0A2N9N1J5-F1
#
_cell.length_a   1.000
_cell.length_b   1.000
_cell.length_c   1.000
_cell.angle_alpha   90.00
_cell.angle_beta   90.00
_cell.angle_gamma   90.00
#
_symmetry.space_group_name_H-M   'P 1'
#
loop_
_entity.id
_entity.type
_entity.pdbx_description
1 polymer ?
#
loop_
_entity_poly.entity_id
_entity_poly.type
_entity_poly.pdbx_seq_one_letter_code
_entity_poly.pdbx_strand_id
1 'polypeptide(L)'
;MAFYAVYIEEAHPSDIWQMGSNVREGVVFRNPREDKERAQVAESCVRKLGILFPALIDGMDNTVERLYTGWPDRLVLIGRDGRVAYKSAPGPFGFHPAELEAALAKTMN
;
A
#
# COMPACT_ATOMS: atom_id res chain seq x y z
N MET A 1 3.37 14.62 13.04
CA MET A 1 3.70 13.51 12.12
C MET A 1 2.42 12.74 11.84
N ALA A 2 2.21 12.27 10.62
CA ALA A 2 1.03 11.49 10.25
C ALA A 2 1.45 10.24 9.47
N PHE A 3 0.65 9.18 9.59
CA PHE A 3 0.81 7.93 8.86
C PHE A 3 -0.47 7.66 8.10
N TYR A 4 -0.34 7.21 6.85
CA TYR A 4 -1.45 6.85 6.00
C TYR A 4 -1.15 5.51 5.31
N ALA A 5 -2.13 4.62 5.27
CA ALA A 5 -2.13 3.51 4.33
C ALA A 5 -2.81 4.00 3.05
N VAL A 6 -2.21 3.80 1.88
CA VAL A 6 -2.88 4.08 0.61
C VAL A 6 -3.14 2.74 -0.08
N TYR A 7 -4.41 2.38 -0.20
CA TYR A 7 -4.82 1.15 -0.88
C TYR A 7 -4.76 1.37 -2.40
N ILE A 8 -3.95 0.57 -3.08
CA ILE A 8 -3.72 0.64 -4.54
C ILE A 8 -4.29 -0.62 -5.23
N GLU A 9 -4.02 -0.78 -6.53
CA GLU A 9 -4.43 -1.96 -7.28
C GLU A 9 -3.86 -3.28 -6.72
N GLU A 10 -4.63 -4.37 -6.85
CA GLU A 10 -4.26 -5.69 -6.35
C GLU A 10 -2.99 -6.24 -7.02
N ALA A 11 -2.05 -6.74 -6.22
CA ALA A 11 -0.86 -7.41 -6.76
C ALA A 11 -1.17 -8.78 -7.39
N HIS A 12 -2.17 -9.48 -6.86
CA HIS A 12 -2.53 -10.85 -7.26
C HIS A 12 -4.06 -11.01 -7.36
N PRO A 13 -4.70 -10.38 -8.35
CA PRO A 13 -6.15 -10.45 -8.51
C PRO A 13 -6.60 -11.80 -9.08
N SER A 14 -7.82 -12.23 -8.72
CA SER A 14 -8.34 -13.57 -9.02
C SER A 14 -8.65 -13.83 -10.47
N ASP A 15 -8.82 -12.77 -11.25
CA ASP A 15 -9.11 -12.78 -12.67
C ASP A 15 -7.88 -12.63 -13.58
N ILE A 16 -6.67 -12.52 -13.00
CA ILE A 16 -5.40 -12.48 -13.75
C ILE A 16 -4.44 -13.55 -13.25
N TRP A 17 -4.04 -13.49 -11.97
CA TRP A 17 -3.07 -14.40 -11.37
C TRP A 17 -3.30 -14.52 -9.86
N GLN A 18 -3.64 -15.73 -9.41
CA GLN A 18 -3.77 -16.04 -7.98
C GLN A 18 -2.50 -16.63 -7.39
N MET A 19 -2.11 -16.13 -6.22
CA MET A 19 -1.05 -16.73 -5.41
C MET A 19 -1.62 -17.81 -4.50
N GLY A 20 -0.97 -18.97 -4.43
CA GLY A 20 -1.46 -20.10 -3.62
C GLY A 20 -1.56 -19.80 -2.11
N SER A 21 -0.75 -18.88 -1.57
CA SER A 21 -0.87 -18.38 -0.19
C SER A 21 -2.17 -17.61 0.02
N ASN A 22 -2.50 -16.68 -0.89
CA ASN A 22 -3.73 -15.89 -0.83
C ASN A 22 -4.97 -16.78 -0.81
N VAL A 23 -4.98 -17.86 -1.62
CA VAL A 23 -6.08 -18.84 -1.62
C VAL A 23 -6.20 -19.54 -0.25
N ARG A 24 -5.09 -19.98 0.34
CA ARG A 24 -5.10 -20.62 1.68
C ARG A 24 -5.57 -19.68 2.78
N GLU A 25 -5.29 -18.39 2.65
CA GLU A 25 -5.67 -17.34 3.61
C GLU A 25 -7.05 -16.72 3.34
N GLY A 26 -7.75 -17.17 2.28
CA GLY A 26 -9.05 -16.63 1.89
C GLY A 26 -8.99 -15.14 1.48
N VAL A 27 -7.87 -14.72 0.88
CA VAL A 27 -7.64 -13.39 0.31
C VAL A 27 -7.78 -13.48 -1.21
N VAL A 28 -8.98 -13.80 -1.67
CA VAL A 28 -9.27 -14.02 -3.09
C VAL A 28 -10.21 -12.93 -3.57
N PHE A 29 -9.65 -11.93 -4.24
CA PHE A 29 -10.39 -10.79 -4.79
C PHE A 29 -10.01 -10.61 -6.26
N ARG A 30 -10.99 -10.28 -7.10
CA ARG A 30 -10.73 -9.82 -8.47
C ARG A 30 -10.27 -8.37 -8.45
N ASN A 31 -9.69 -7.90 -9.56
CA ASN A 31 -9.43 -6.47 -9.69
C ASN A 31 -10.75 -5.67 -9.60
N PRO A 32 -10.83 -4.67 -8.71
CA PRO A 32 -11.95 -3.75 -8.67
C PRO A 32 -12.12 -3.03 -10.01
N ARG A 33 -13.36 -2.82 -10.44
CA ARG A 33 -13.68 -2.11 -11.70
C ARG A 33 -14.31 -0.74 -11.48
N GLU A 34 -14.68 -0.43 -10.25
CA GLU A 34 -15.27 0.83 -9.83
C GLU A 34 -14.83 1.18 -8.40
N ASP A 35 -14.92 2.46 -8.03
CA ASP A 35 -14.48 2.97 -6.73
C ASP A 35 -15.12 2.22 -5.56
N LYS A 36 -16.40 1.85 -5.68
CA LYS A 36 -17.13 1.13 -4.64
C LYS A 36 -16.57 -0.27 -4.39
N GLU A 37 -16.21 -0.99 -5.45
CA GLU A 37 -15.57 -2.30 -5.33
C GLU A 37 -14.20 -2.15 -4.66
N ARG A 38 -13.41 -1.14 -5.06
CA ARG A 38 -12.09 -0.90 -4.47
C ARG A 38 -12.19 -0.56 -2.99
N ALA A 39 -13.18 0.24 -2.62
CA ALA A 39 -13.45 0.57 -1.22
C ALA A 39 -13.80 -0.66 -0.37
N GLN A 40 -14.58 -1.61 -0.90
CA GLN A 40 -14.94 -2.83 -0.20
C GLN A 40 -13.72 -3.74 0.06
N VAL A 41 -12.83 -3.87 -0.92
CA VAL A 41 -11.60 -4.67 -0.74
C VAL A 41 -10.64 -3.96 0.21
N ALA A 42 -10.45 -2.64 0.05
CA ALA A 42 -9.65 -1.82 0.96
C ALA A 42 -10.14 -1.92 2.41
N GLU A 43 -11.46 -1.85 2.64
CA GLU A 43 -12.05 -2.01 3.97
C GLU A 43 -11.75 -3.39 4.55
N SER A 44 -11.88 -4.45 3.74
CA SER A 44 -11.56 -5.82 4.15
C SER A 44 -10.08 -5.95 4.54
N CYS A 45 -9.17 -5.35 3.77
CA CYS A 45 -7.74 -5.33 4.05
C CYS A 45 -7.42 -4.61 5.37
N VAL A 46 -7.91 -3.38 5.54
CA VAL A 46 -7.71 -2.56 6.75
C VAL A 46 -8.19 -3.31 8.00
N ARG A 47 -9.38 -3.93 7.93
CA ARG A 47 -9.95 -4.71 9.03
C ARG A 47 -9.14 -5.96 9.34
N LYS A 48 -8.77 -6.75 8.31
CA LYS A 48 -8.02 -8.01 8.48
C LYS A 48 -6.60 -7.77 9.01
N LEU A 49 -5.92 -6.72 8.55
CA LEU A 49 -4.57 -6.37 8.99
C LEU A 49 -4.53 -5.57 10.29
N GLY A 50 -5.69 -5.12 10.80
CA GLY A 50 -5.77 -4.33 12.02
C GLY A 50 -5.09 -2.97 11.89
N ILE A 51 -5.18 -2.32 10.72
CA ILE A 51 -4.58 -1.00 10.49
C ILE A 51 -5.31 0.05 11.34
N LEU A 52 -4.56 0.71 12.23
CA LEU A 52 -5.09 1.68 13.22
C LEU A 52 -4.95 3.14 12.81
N PHE A 53 -4.22 3.42 11.73
CA PHE A 53 -4.04 4.77 11.19
C PHE A 53 -4.91 4.97 9.94
N PRO A 54 -5.19 6.23 9.53
CA PRO A 54 -6.07 6.49 8.41
C PRO A 54 -5.66 5.75 7.13
N ALA A 55 -6.64 5.13 6.49
CA ALA A 55 -6.49 4.54 5.17
C ALA A 55 -7.14 5.45 4.12
N LEU A 56 -6.44 5.62 3.01
CA LEU A 56 -6.88 6.29 1.79
C LEU A 56 -6.97 5.24 0.68
N ILE A 57 -7.74 5.55 -0.36
CA ILE A 57 -7.92 4.67 -1.52
C ILE A 57 -7.42 5.45 -2.74
N ASP A 58 -6.53 4.85 -3.52
CA ASP A 58 -6.11 5.43 -4.80
C ASP A 58 -7.27 5.38 -5.80
N GLY A 59 -7.35 6.38 -6.67
CA GLY A 59 -8.39 6.45 -7.71
C GLY A 59 -8.27 5.32 -8.72
N MET A 60 -9.34 4.97 -9.41
CA MET A 60 -9.34 3.89 -10.41
C MET A 60 -8.34 4.10 -11.57
N ASP A 61 -7.82 5.31 -11.76
CA ASP A 61 -6.76 5.63 -12.71
C ASP A 61 -5.33 5.33 -12.20
N ASN A 62 -5.22 4.85 -10.95
CA ASN A 62 -3.99 4.47 -10.26
C ASN A 62 -2.95 5.60 -10.24
N THR A 63 -3.40 6.86 -10.11
CA THR A 63 -2.49 8.01 -10.17
C THR A 63 -1.47 8.00 -9.04
N VAL A 64 -1.85 7.67 -7.80
CA VAL A 64 -0.91 7.66 -6.67
C VAL A 64 0.08 6.51 -6.81
N GLU A 65 -0.39 5.31 -7.14
CA GLU A 65 0.46 4.15 -7.42
C GLU A 65 1.53 4.52 -8.45
N ARG A 66 1.13 5.08 -9.59
CA ARG A 66 2.07 5.39 -10.68
C ARG A 66 3.09 6.44 -10.32
N LEU A 67 2.67 7.51 -9.64
CA LEU A 67 3.55 8.61 -9.25
C LEU A 67 4.59 8.17 -8.20
N TYR A 68 4.20 7.25 -7.31
CA TYR A 68 5.08 6.74 -6.25
C TYR A 68 5.71 5.39 -6.58
N THR A 69 5.41 4.80 -7.74
CA THR A 69 5.77 3.43 -8.11
C THR A 69 5.42 2.44 -7.00
N GLY A 70 4.17 2.53 -6.55
CA GLY A 70 3.66 1.89 -5.33
C GLY A 70 3.56 0.36 -5.43
N TRP A 71 3.38 -0.19 -6.63
CA TRP A 71 3.13 -1.61 -6.80
C TRP A 71 4.39 -2.48 -6.56
N PRO A 72 4.29 -3.63 -5.84
CA PRO A 72 3.06 -4.19 -5.25
C PRO A 72 2.73 -3.59 -3.89
N ASP A 73 3.73 -3.16 -3.10
CA ASP A 73 3.60 -2.27 -1.95
C ASP A 73 4.88 -1.40 -1.81
N ARG A 74 4.80 -0.28 -1.09
CA ARG A 74 5.94 0.59 -0.79
C ARG A 74 5.81 1.28 0.56
N LEU A 75 6.96 1.53 1.20
CA LEU A 75 7.09 2.54 2.25
C LEU A 75 7.62 3.84 1.64
N VAL A 76 6.94 4.96 1.90
CA VAL A 76 7.34 6.29 1.42
C VAL A 76 7.32 7.25 2.60
N LEU A 77 8.39 8.06 2.71
CA LEU A 77 8.48 9.17 3.65
C LEU A 77 8.53 10.49 2.89
N ILE A 78 7.60 11.38 3.22
CA ILE A 78 7.60 12.76 2.73
C ILE A 78 8.18 13.68 3.81
N GLY A 79 9.22 14.42 3.45
CA GLY A 79 9.88 15.40 4.31
C GLY A 79 9.02 16.66 4.53
N ARG A 80 9.43 17.51 5.48
CA ARG A 80 8.75 18.78 5.79
C ARG A 80 8.74 19.78 4.62
N ASP A 81 9.66 19.62 3.68
CA ASP A 81 9.77 20.38 2.43
C ASP A 81 8.86 19.85 1.31
N GLY A 82 8.06 18.81 1.59
CA GLY A 82 7.16 18.18 0.62
C GLY A 82 7.86 17.23 -0.36
N ARG A 83 9.14 16.90 -0.16
CA ARG A 83 9.90 15.99 -1.03
C ARG A 83 9.94 14.57 -0.46
N VAL A 84 10.14 13.58 -1.32
CA VAL A 84 10.39 12.20 -0.88
C VAL A 84 11.76 12.13 -0.21
N ALA A 85 11.78 11.87 1.09
CA ALA A 85 13.00 11.70 1.88
C ALA A 85 13.45 10.22 1.94
N TYR A 86 12.52 9.28 1.77
CA TYR A 86 12.80 7.85 1.66
C TYR A 86 11.73 7.16 0.83
N LYS A 87 12.13 6.18 0.02
CA LYS A 87 11.27 5.24 -0.69
C LYS A 87 11.91 3.86 -0.62
N SER A 88 11.17 2.86 -0.14
CA SER A 88 11.66 1.49 -0.08
C SER A 88 11.84 0.85 -1.47
N ALA A 89 12.57 -0.26 -1.50
CA ALA A 89 12.52 -1.19 -2.63
C ALA A 89 11.11 -1.85 -2.73
N PRO A 90 10.80 -2.52 -3.85
CA PRO A 90 9.51 -3.19 -4.01
C PRO A 90 9.28 -4.34 -3.05
N GLY A 91 8.09 -4.39 -2.45
CA GLY A 91 7.73 -5.52 -1.60
C GLY A 91 7.32 -6.79 -2.33
N PRO A 92 7.03 -7.86 -1.57
CA PRO A 92 7.18 -7.90 -0.10
C PRO A 92 8.66 -7.87 0.35
N PHE A 93 9.60 -8.20 -0.55
CA PHE A 93 11.02 -8.32 -0.21
C PHE A 93 11.70 -7.01 0.20
N GLY A 94 11.26 -5.87 -0.32
CA GLY A 94 11.78 -4.55 0.03
C GLY A 94 11.03 -3.84 1.16
N PHE A 95 9.98 -4.44 1.74
CA PHE A 95 9.17 -3.81 2.77
C PHE A 95 9.83 -3.99 4.16
N HIS A 96 10.69 -3.04 4.54
CA HIS A 96 11.44 -3.08 5.79
C HIS A 96 11.12 -1.86 6.69
N PRO A 97 10.21 -1.99 7.67
CA PRO A 97 9.83 -0.89 8.55
C PRO A 97 11.00 -0.26 9.33
N ALA A 98 12.03 -1.04 9.66
CA ALA A 98 13.23 -0.55 10.35
C ALA A 98 14.03 0.48 9.50
N GLU A 99 14.03 0.34 8.17
CA GLU A 99 14.66 1.33 7.29
C GLU A 99 13.88 2.65 7.28
N LEU A 100 12.55 2.58 7.28
CA LEU A 100 11.69 3.75 7.40
C LEU A 100 11.91 4.44 8.75
N GLU A 101 12.00 3.69 9.85
CA GLU A 101 12.31 4.23 11.19
C GLU A 101 13.66 4.97 11.21
N ALA A 102 14.70 4.37 10.62
CA ALA A 102 16.00 5.02 10.50
C ALA A 102 15.95 6.29 9.63
N ALA A 103 15.17 6.30 8.55
CA ALA A 103 14.95 7.48 7.72
C ALA A 103 14.22 8.59 8.50
N LEU A 104 13.19 8.22 9.26
CA LEU A 104 12.42 9.13 10.11
C LEU A 104 13.31 9.85 11.12
N ALA A 105 14.13 9.10 11.86
CA ALA A 105 15.06 9.65 12.84
C ALA A 105 16.02 10.67 12.20
N LYS A 106 16.46 10.46 10.95
CA LYS A 106 17.32 11.41 10.22
C LYS A 106 16.60 12.69 9.81
N THR A 107 15.33 12.62 9.42
CA THR A 107 14.53 13.80 8.99
C THR A 107 13.94 14.63 10.13
N MET A 108 13.96 14.13 11.37
CA MET A 108 13.42 14.83 12.53
C MET A 108 14.46 15.65 13.30
N ASN A 109 15.74 15.40 13.05
CA ASN A 109 16.86 16.19 13.57
C ASN A 109 17.09 17.44 12.71
#